data_AF-A0A5S9MFP9-F1
#
_entry.id   AF-A0A5S9MFP9-F1
#
_cell.length_a   1.000
_cell.length_b   1.000
_cell.length_c   1.000
_cell.angle_alpha   90.00
_cell.angle_beta   90.00
_cell.angle_gamma   90.00
#
_symmetry.space_group_name_H-M   'P 1'
#
loop_
_entity.id
_entity.type
_entity.pdbx_description
1 polymer ?
#
loop_
_entity_poly.entity_id
_entity_poly.type
_entity_poly.pdbx_seq_one_letter_code
_entity_poly.pdbx_strand_id
1 'polypeptide(L)' 'MSGYKPIQYLDSYAGYRDWFIYQFHNEGYTVELGLGKNPLSMVQFDSIYEKTKRLLWEACKC' A
#
# COMPACT_ATOMS: atom_id res chain seq x y z
N MET A 1 8.71 -5.61 -15.22
CA MET A 1 9.23 -4.60 -14.29
C MET A 1 8.34 -3.37 -14.41
N SER A 2 7.75 -2.91 -13.31
CA SER A 2 6.90 -1.71 -13.29
C SER A 2 7.77 -0.48 -13.58
N GLY A 3 7.46 0.30 -14.62
CA GLY A 3 8.22 1.50 -15.03
C GLY A 3 8.12 2.68 -14.06
N TYR A 4 7.93 2.40 -12.77
CA TYR A 4 7.79 3.40 -11.73
C TYR A 4 9.16 4.02 -11.40
N LYS A 5 9.28 5.34 -11.62
CA LYS A 5 10.42 6.11 -11.14
C LYS A 5 10.09 6.58 -9.71
N PRO A 6 10.88 6.20 -8.69
CA PRO A 6 10.66 6.69 -7.35
C PRO A 6 10.87 8.22 -7.32
N ILE A 7 9.85 8.94 -6.88
CA ILE A 7 9.92 10.39 -6.63
C ILE A 7 10.18 10.53 -5.14
N GLN A 8 11.34 11.08 -4.77
CA GLN A 8 11.81 11.15 -3.39
C GLN A 8 10.98 12.13 -2.51
N TYR A 9 10.27 13.07 -3.14
CA TYR A 9 9.56 14.16 -2.46
C TYR A 9 8.12 14.29 -2.96
N LEU A 10 7.34 13.21 -2.91
CA LEU A 10 5.89 13.38 -2.84
C LEU A 10 5.61 13.87 -1.42
N ASP A 11 5.01 15.05 -1.22
CA ASP A 11 4.68 15.65 0.08
C ASP A 11 3.71 14.77 0.91
N SER A 12 4.19 13.61 1.36
CA SER A 12 3.49 12.64 2.21
C SER A 12 4.19 12.57 3.56
N TYR A 13 4.47 13.73 4.15
CA TYR A 13 5.04 13.81 5.48
C TYR A 13 3.93 13.61 6.52
N ALA A 14 4.26 12.89 7.61
CA ALA A 14 3.36 12.62 8.74
C ALA A 14 2.12 11.77 8.38
N GLY A 15 2.27 10.83 7.44
CA GLY A 15 1.24 9.82 7.18
C GLY A 15 1.17 8.76 8.28
N TYR A 16 0.13 7.92 8.25
CA TYR A 16 -0.04 6.83 9.23
C TYR A 16 1.19 5.91 9.30
N ARG A 17 1.80 5.60 8.15
CA ARG A 17 3.03 4.80 8.08
C ARG A 17 4.16 5.43 8.90
N ASP A 18 4.38 6.73 8.75
CA ASP A 18 5.49 7.42 9.41
C ASP A 18 5.26 7.48 10.92
N TRP A 19 4.01 7.76 11.35
CA TRP A 19 3.62 7.69 12.76
C TRP A 19 3.79 6.28 13.34
N PHE A 20 3.38 5.23 12.62
CA PHE A 20 3.49 3.84 13.06
C PHE A 20 4.95 3.44 13.27
N ILE A 21 5.83 3.74 12.29
CA ILE A 21 7.26 3.46 12.38
C ILE A 21 7.87 4.23 13.57
N TYR A 22 7.51 5.51 13.74
CA TYR A 22 8.00 6.33 14.85
C TYR A 22 7.55 5.79 16.21
N GLN A 23 6.28 5.42 16.35
CA GLN A 23 5.68 5.02 17.63
C GLN A 23 6.06 3.60 18.06
N PHE A 24 6.14 2.66 17.11
CA PHE A 24 6.29 1.23 17.41
C PHE A 24 7.65 0.66 17.01
N HIS A 25 8.48 1.41 16.30
CA HIS A 25 9.77 0.96 15.78
C HIS A 25 9.71 -0.34 14.95
N ASN A 26 8.56 -0.59 14.32
CA ASN A 26 8.32 -1.74 13.44
C ASN A 26 8.22 -1.28 11.98
N GLU A 27 8.47 -2.21 11.04
CA GLU A 27 8.36 -1.95 9.61
C GLU A 27 6.93 -1.56 9.22
N GLY A 28 6.77 -0.46 8.48
CA GLY A 28 5.48 0.04 8.01
C GLY A 28 5.47 0.22 6.50
N TYR A 29 4.39 -0.22 5.85
CA TYR A 29 4.24 -0.18 4.39
C TYR A 29 2.93 0.49 3.97
N THR A 30 2.96 1.16 2.83
CA THR A 30 1.76 1.63 2.12
C THR A 30 1.59 0.80 0.88
N VAL A 31 0.43 0.14 0.72
CA VAL A 31 0.11 -0.67 -0.44
C VAL A 31 -0.99 0.03 -1.25
N GLU A 32 -0.60 0.65 -2.36
CA GLU A 32 -1.52 1.35 -3.26
C GLU A 32 -2.15 0.35 -4.25
N LEU A 33 -3.49 0.32 -4.33
CA LEU A 33 -4.23 -0.70 -5.07
C LEU A 33 -5.22 -0.11 -6.06
N GLY A 34 -5.40 -0.83 -7.17
CA GLY A 34 -6.30 -0.46 -8.25
C GLY A 34 -5.72 0.57 -9.22
N LEU A 35 -6.35 0.68 -10.38
CA LEU A 35 -5.94 1.58 -11.45
C LEU A 35 -7.12 2.44 -11.89
N GLY A 36 -6.85 3.72 -12.19
CA GLY A 36 -7.85 4.66 -12.67
C GLY A 36 -7.94 5.91 -11.80
N LYS A 37 -9.11 6.56 -11.83
CA LYS A 37 -9.40 7.78 -11.07
C LYS A 37 -10.40 7.45 -9.97
N ASN A 38 -10.16 7.97 -8.77
CA ASN A 38 -11.11 7.88 -7.66
C ASN A 38 -12.45 8.57 -8.04
N PRO A 39 -13.63 7.94 -7.84
CA PRO A 39 -13.87 6.59 -7.29
C PRO A 39 -13.50 5.46 -8.25
N LEU A 40 -12.74 4.49 -7.73
CA LEU A 40 -12.37 3.30 -8.49
C LEU A 40 -13.57 2.39 -8.72
N SER A 41 -13.59 1.74 -9.90
CA SER A 41 -14.62 0.76 -10.23
C SER A 41 -14.49 -0.50 -9.38
N MET A 42 -15.62 -0.96 -8.82
CA MET A 42 -15.71 -2.20 -8.04
C MET A 42 -15.37 -3.46 -8.85
N VAL A 43 -15.39 -3.39 -10.18
CA VAL A 43 -15.02 -4.53 -11.06
C VAL A 43 -13.58 -5.00 -10.80
N GLN A 44 -12.70 -4.12 -10.30
CA GLN A 44 -11.32 -4.48 -9.99
C GLN A 44 -11.16 -5.21 -8.65
N PHE A 45 -12.17 -5.22 -7.79
CA PHE A 45 -12.06 -5.69 -6.40
C PHE A 45 -11.54 -7.13 -6.31
N ASP A 46 -12.17 -8.08 -7.00
CA ASP A 46 -11.77 -9.49 -6.95
C ASP A 46 -10.34 -9.69 -7.44
N SER A 47 -9.95 -9.03 -8.53
CA SER A 47 -8.57 -9.10 -9.02
C SER A 47 -7.57 -8.46 -8.05
N ILE A 48 -7.94 -7.37 -7.37
CA ILE A 48 -7.08 -6.71 -6.40
C ILE A 48 -6.88 -7.64 -5.22
N TYR A 49 -7.97 -8.18 -4.67
CA TYR A 49 -7.92 -9.09 -3.53
C TYR A 49 -7.09 -10.34 -3.82
N GLU A 50 -7.30 -10.99 -4.96
CA GLU A 50 -6.55 -12.19 -5.34
C GLU A 50 -5.04 -11.93 -5.45
N LYS A 51 -4.64 -10.75 -5.93
CA LYS A 51 -3.23 -10.36 -6.06
C LYS A 51 -2.59 -9.98 -4.72
N THR A 52 -3.36 -9.48 -3.76
CA THR A 52 -2.84 -8.94 -2.49
C THR A 52 -2.99 -9.88 -1.31
N LYS A 53 -3.90 -10.85 -1.34
CA LYS A 53 -4.21 -11.72 -0.20
C LYS A 53 -3.00 -12.40 0.42
N ARG A 54 -2.00 -12.78 -0.38
CA ARG A 54 -0.75 -13.38 0.14
C ARG A 54 0.05 -12.37 0.96
N LEU A 55 0.19 -11.14 0.48
CA LEU A 55 0.88 -10.07 1.22
C LEU A 55 0.18 -9.79 2.56
N LEU A 56 -1.15 -9.71 2.53
CA LEU A 56 -1.96 -9.51 3.74
C LEU A 56 -1.81 -10.69 4.73
N TRP A 57 -1.79 -11.92 4.21
CA TRP A 57 -1.57 -13.11 5.02
C TRP A 57 -0.19 -13.11 5.69
N GLU A 58 0.88 -12.82 4.95
CA GLU A 58 2.24 -12.73 5.52
C GLU A 58 2.33 -11.63 6.59
N ALA A 59 1.65 -10.50 6.41
CA ALA A 59 1.63 -9.42 7.40
C ALA A 59 0.94 -9.81 8.72
N CYS A 60 0.05 -10.81 8.71
CA CYS A 60 -0.66 -11.29 9.88
C CYS A 60 -0.03 -12.55 10.51
N LYS A 61 1.03 -13.11 9.92
CA LYS A 61 1.72 -14.24 10.54
C LYS A 61 2.48 -13.77 11.78
N CYS A 62 2.15 -14.37 12.92
CA CYS A 62 2.90 -14.23 14.16
C CYS A 62 4.23 -14.97 14.10
#